data_AF-A0A147JWU9-F1
#
_entry.id   AF-A0A147JWU9-F1
#
_cell.length_a   1.000
_cell.length_b   1.000
_cell.length_c   1.000
_cell.angle_alpha   90.00
_cell.angle_beta   90.00
_cell.angle_gamma   90.00
#
_symmetry.space_group_name_H-M   'P 1'
#
loop_
_entity.id
_entity.type
_entity.pdbx_description
1 polymer ?
#
loop_
_entity_poly.entity_id
_entity_poly.type
_entity_poly.pdbx_seq_one_letter_code
_entity_poly.pdbx_strand_id
1 'polypeptide(L)'
;MSRKVIFILIMLLAIYGLLSNFHPGGLMAYIFPSACWALLALATVWACGLQRIRSWFDKRVTIVAALVAIFYVIIYMDIGLFTGFGRSPLSFTPEALTVNLILVSSTLLGMELSRAYLIKSFGRRRPFLTIGLVTLLYSSISASILGLLSFSDPLALTKFLGTGLLPVIAVNFVASYLAFIGGPIASLAYRAPLMAIMWFAPILPNLSWGIEALLGVMAPTMSFLVINQFIPTATLRRSGLPVETKGLGRNRRSSLRGWMVVSVFCVLVVWTSTGLLGIQPTTMISGSMRPTMDVGDVAIVLDAPADSIQTGDIIQFWRDGEMVIHRVVEVSDAETGKLFVTKGDANREPDAALVYPGQVRGKVVLNIPKVGWAVIAIRDFFNSLWSFFSAHPALTVLAIISGAFIFYVLRSYKNRPVKSWKGLRWSRKSLSGQKFIIPLSSVLIVMAITGLAYSHWSDTIYISGTIKTGHWRAIIDSYKVLSPYDDDLITKQLSADNRTLQISSDNVFSSWYAWVGLKIHNTGTVPVKVKSPTYGFDPDNVENSFEIETYFYGPYTGGAIPKEVWAHAKVKTLPVLPSDPPPIIDPCQHAIVWIKLHSVDNLGAVQISITVTNELAV
;
A
#
# COMPACT_ATOMS: atom_id res chain seq x y z
N MET A 1 25.18 -33.06 23.36
CA MET A 1 24.20 -32.89 22.26
C MET A 1 24.48 -33.99 21.25
N SER A 2 23.46 -34.68 20.72
CA SER A 2 23.71 -35.76 19.74
C SER A 2 24.29 -35.18 18.46
N ARG A 3 25.36 -35.77 17.91
CA ARG A 3 25.98 -35.35 16.64
C ARG A 3 24.95 -35.23 15.51
N LYS A 4 23.95 -36.13 15.50
CA LYS A 4 22.84 -36.13 14.53
C LYS A 4 21.93 -34.90 14.64
N VAL A 5 21.70 -34.38 15.85
CA VAL A 5 20.85 -33.19 16.06
C VAL A 5 21.54 -31.92 15.58
N ILE A 6 22.86 -31.82 15.83
CA ILE A 6 23.68 -30.71 15.30
C ILE A 6 23.70 -30.77 13.77
N PHE A 7 23.87 -31.96 13.19
CA PHE A 7 23.86 -32.15 11.74
C PHE A 7 22.56 -31.65 11.09
N ILE A 8 21.38 -32.04 11.63
CA ILE A 8 20.09 -31.56 11.08
C ILE A 8 19.93 -30.05 11.23
N LEU A 9 20.38 -29.46 12.33
CA LEU A 9 20.35 -28.01 12.52
C LEU A 9 21.24 -27.27 11.51
N ILE A 10 22.46 -27.75 11.30
CA ILE A 10 23.39 -27.19 10.31
C ILE A 10 22.80 -27.32 8.90
N MET A 11 22.25 -28.49 8.56
CA MET A 11 21.63 -28.73 7.26
C MET A 11 20.43 -27.81 7.03
N LEU A 12 19.57 -27.60 8.03
CA LEU A 12 18.46 -26.65 7.95
C LEU A 12 18.94 -25.22 7.67
N LEU A 13 19.97 -24.76 8.39
CA LEU A 13 20.54 -23.42 8.20
C LEU A 13 21.26 -23.27 6.85
N ALA A 14 21.95 -24.32 6.39
CA ALA A 14 22.60 -24.35 5.08
C ALA A 14 21.57 -24.29 3.94
N ILE A 15 20.46 -25.03 4.05
CA ILE A 15 19.36 -24.96 3.08
C ILE A 15 18.76 -23.55 3.07
N TYR A 16 18.49 -22.96 4.23
CA TYR A 16 18.00 -21.59 4.30
C TYR A 16 18.95 -20.61 3.61
N GLY A 17 20.25 -20.67 3.90
CA GLY A 17 21.27 -19.83 3.27
C GLY A 17 21.39 -20.06 1.76
N LEU A 18 21.25 -21.29 1.27
CA LEU A 18 21.25 -21.58 -0.16
C LEU A 18 20.03 -20.97 -0.84
N LEU A 19 18.84 -21.22 -0.29
CA LEU A 19 17.58 -20.74 -0.88
C LEU A 19 17.42 -19.21 -0.79
N SER A 20 18.06 -18.55 0.19
CA SER A 20 18.03 -17.09 0.29
C SER A 20 18.98 -16.40 -0.70
N ASN A 21 20.02 -17.08 -1.18
CA ASN A 21 21.04 -16.48 -2.06
C ASN A 21 20.92 -16.94 -3.52
N PHE A 22 20.38 -18.14 -3.76
CA PHE A 22 20.31 -18.73 -5.10
C PHE A 22 18.86 -18.86 -5.57
N HIS A 23 18.49 -18.05 -6.57
CA HIS A 23 17.15 -18.01 -7.16
C HIS A 23 17.21 -18.42 -8.64
N PRO A 24 17.17 -19.73 -8.96
CA PRO A 24 17.18 -20.19 -10.34
C PRO A 24 15.88 -19.83 -11.06
N GLY A 25 15.95 -19.53 -12.35
CA GLY A 25 14.77 -19.22 -13.18
C GLY A 25 14.02 -20.46 -13.69
N GLY A 26 12.82 -20.25 -14.24
CA GLY A 26 12.01 -21.30 -14.88
C GLY A 26 11.58 -22.42 -13.93
N LEU A 27 11.51 -23.66 -14.43
CA LEU A 27 11.14 -24.84 -13.63
C LEU A 27 12.11 -25.12 -12.47
N MET A 28 13.37 -24.71 -12.61
CA MET A 28 14.37 -24.88 -11.55
C MET A 28 14.04 -24.07 -10.30
N ALA A 29 13.27 -22.98 -10.42
CA ALA A 29 12.74 -22.23 -9.28
C ALA A 29 11.90 -23.09 -8.33
N TYR A 30 11.29 -24.18 -8.83
CA TYR A 30 10.44 -25.09 -8.06
C TYR A 30 11.18 -26.38 -7.70
N ILE A 31 11.93 -26.96 -8.65
CA ILE A 31 12.63 -28.23 -8.45
C ILE A 31 13.74 -28.11 -7.40
N PHE A 32 14.53 -27.03 -7.46
CA PHE A 32 15.68 -26.87 -6.57
C PHE A 32 15.26 -26.73 -5.08
N PRO A 33 14.33 -25.84 -4.70
CA PRO A 33 13.84 -25.80 -3.32
C PRO A 33 13.20 -27.12 -2.88
N SER A 34 12.43 -27.77 -3.77
CA SER A 34 11.80 -29.05 -3.47
C SER A 34 12.83 -30.12 -3.11
N ALA A 35 13.91 -30.21 -3.88
CA ALA A 35 15.00 -31.15 -3.64
C ALA A 35 15.70 -30.88 -2.30
N CYS A 36 16.01 -29.61 -1.98
CA CYS A 36 16.61 -29.24 -0.70
C CYS A 36 15.74 -29.65 0.49
N TRP A 37 14.44 -29.35 0.45
CA TRP A 37 13.52 -29.69 1.54
C TRP A 37 13.26 -31.20 1.64
N ALA A 38 13.16 -31.91 0.52
CA ALA A 38 13.05 -33.37 0.48
C ALA A 38 14.30 -34.04 1.07
N LEU A 39 15.50 -33.56 0.75
CA LEU A 39 16.74 -34.04 1.34
C LEU A 39 16.76 -33.85 2.85
N LEU A 40 16.30 -32.70 3.36
CA LEU A 40 16.19 -32.46 4.81
C LEU A 40 15.20 -33.42 5.48
N ALA A 41 14.05 -33.69 4.83
CA ALA A 41 13.07 -34.65 5.31
C ALA A 41 13.70 -36.05 5.43
N LEU A 42 14.37 -36.52 4.38
CA LEU A 42 15.04 -37.82 4.33
C LEU A 42 16.16 -37.92 5.37
N ALA A 43 17.01 -36.90 5.47
CA ALA A 43 18.07 -36.83 6.48
C ALA A 43 17.52 -36.88 7.90
N THR A 44 16.38 -36.21 8.15
CA THR A 44 15.71 -36.24 9.45
C THR A 44 15.15 -37.63 9.78
N VAL A 45 14.54 -38.31 8.80
CA VAL A 45 14.06 -39.69 8.96
C VAL A 45 15.22 -40.64 9.24
N TRP A 46 16.35 -40.50 8.54
CA TRP A 46 17.58 -41.26 8.80
C TRP A 46 18.17 -40.98 10.20
N ALA A 47 18.18 -39.71 10.62
CA ALA A 47 18.72 -39.31 11.91
C ALA A 47 17.87 -39.80 13.11
N CYS A 48 16.55 -39.78 12.97
CA CYS A 48 15.60 -40.11 14.02
C CYS A 48 15.20 -41.58 14.07
N GLY A 49 15.07 -42.21 12.89
CA GLY A 49 14.46 -43.51 12.68
C GLY A 49 12.93 -43.41 12.54
N LEU A 50 12.37 -44.08 11.54
CA LEU A 50 10.93 -44.01 11.21
C LEU A 50 10.04 -44.50 12.37
N GLN A 51 10.46 -45.56 13.07
CA GLN A 51 9.72 -46.10 14.22
C GLN A 51 9.63 -45.09 15.36
N ARG A 52 10.68 -44.30 15.57
CA ARG A 52 10.70 -43.25 16.61
C ARG A 52 9.79 -42.09 16.26
N ILE A 53 9.80 -41.63 15.00
CA ILE A 53 8.88 -40.61 14.51
C ILE A 53 7.43 -41.06 14.69
N ARG A 54 7.13 -42.31 14.30
CA ARG A 54 5.78 -42.88 14.43
C ARG A 54 5.34 -42.98 15.90
N SER A 55 6.26 -43.26 16.82
CA SER A 55 5.94 -43.32 18.26
C SER A 55 5.51 -41.99 18.88
N TRP A 56 5.80 -40.86 18.22
CA TRP A 56 5.37 -39.54 18.71
C TRP A 56 3.95 -39.18 18.31
N PHE A 57 3.34 -39.96 17.41
CA PHE A 57 1.99 -39.74 16.93
C PHE A 57 0.97 -39.89 18.06
N ASP A 58 0.16 -38.86 18.24
CA ASP A 58 -1.01 -38.90 19.11
C ASP A 58 -2.26 -38.56 18.29
N LYS A 59 -3.12 -39.58 18.09
CA LYS A 59 -4.34 -39.47 17.28
C LYS A 59 -5.24 -38.32 17.74
N ARG A 60 -5.39 -38.10 19.04
CA ARG A 60 -6.29 -37.06 19.57
C ARG A 60 -5.73 -35.67 19.27
N VAL A 61 -4.43 -35.47 19.50
CA VAL A 61 -3.76 -34.20 19.19
C VAL A 61 -3.87 -33.90 17.70
N THR A 62 -3.60 -34.88 16.84
CA THR A 62 -3.69 -34.69 15.38
C THR A 62 -5.09 -34.34 14.91
N ILE A 63 -6.14 -34.98 15.44
CA ILE A 63 -7.54 -34.64 15.09
C ILE A 63 -7.87 -33.20 15.53
N VAL A 64 -7.51 -32.82 16.76
CA VAL A 64 -7.75 -31.45 17.25
C VAL A 64 -6.99 -30.42 16.39
N ALA A 65 -5.74 -30.70 16.03
CA ALA A 65 -4.94 -29.85 15.15
C ALA A 65 -5.59 -29.65 13.78
N ALA A 66 -6.08 -30.74 13.17
CA ALA A 66 -6.79 -30.69 11.89
C ALA A 66 -8.08 -29.87 11.97
N LEU A 67 -8.91 -30.10 13.00
CA LEU A 67 -10.16 -29.37 13.21
C LEU A 67 -9.93 -27.87 13.37
N VAL A 68 -8.91 -27.50 14.15
CA VAL A 68 -8.54 -26.10 14.38
C VAL A 68 -8.02 -25.44 13.11
N ALA A 69 -7.23 -26.14 12.28
CA ALA A 69 -6.80 -25.62 10.99
C ALA A 69 -7.96 -25.48 9.99
N ILE A 70 -8.89 -26.43 9.95
CA ILE A 70 -10.10 -26.32 9.13
C ILE A 70 -10.92 -25.10 9.58
N PHE A 71 -11.09 -24.91 10.88
CA PHE A 71 -11.80 -23.74 11.43
C PHE A 71 -11.10 -22.42 11.07
N TYR A 72 -9.76 -22.36 11.12
CA TYR A 72 -9.01 -21.21 10.60
C TYR A 72 -9.39 -20.96 9.14
N VAL A 73 -9.29 -21.98 8.28
CA VAL A 73 -9.55 -21.84 6.84
C VAL A 73 -10.98 -21.37 6.57
N ILE A 74 -11.96 -21.88 7.33
CA ILE A 74 -13.35 -21.42 7.25
C ILE A 74 -13.45 -19.93 7.58
N ILE A 75 -12.89 -19.48 8.72
CA ILE A 75 -12.90 -18.05 9.08
C ILE A 75 -12.22 -17.20 8.00
N TYR A 76 -11.09 -17.67 7.48
CA TYR A 76 -10.36 -16.98 6.41
C TYR A 76 -11.25 -16.80 5.17
N MET A 77 -11.94 -17.85 4.74
CA MET A 77 -12.86 -17.81 3.60
C MET A 77 -14.11 -16.97 3.87
N ASP A 78 -14.68 -17.07 5.07
CA ASP A 78 -15.86 -16.32 5.48
C ASP A 78 -15.58 -14.81 5.48
N ILE A 79 -14.38 -14.39 5.87
CA ILE A 79 -13.99 -12.98 5.81
C ILE A 79 -13.97 -12.48 4.34
N GLY A 80 -13.59 -13.34 3.40
CA GLY A 80 -13.65 -13.04 1.97
C GLY A 80 -15.07 -12.76 1.45
N LEU A 81 -16.12 -13.28 2.10
CA LEU A 81 -17.50 -12.93 1.76
C LEU A 81 -17.79 -11.44 1.99
N PHE A 82 -17.02 -10.78 2.87
CA PHE A 82 -17.21 -9.37 3.23
C PHE A 82 -16.22 -8.43 2.55
N THR A 83 -14.96 -8.84 2.41
CA THR A 83 -13.92 -8.02 1.75
C THR A 83 -13.87 -8.24 0.24
N GLY A 84 -14.64 -9.20 -0.27
CA GLY A 84 -14.57 -9.67 -1.64
C GLY A 84 -13.46 -10.70 -1.85
N PHE A 85 -13.49 -11.34 -3.02
CA PHE A 85 -12.51 -12.34 -3.42
C PHE A 85 -11.68 -11.89 -4.61
N GLY A 86 -10.39 -12.18 -4.54
CA GLY A 86 -9.45 -12.08 -5.65
C GLY A 86 -9.19 -13.45 -6.30
N ARG A 87 -8.70 -13.43 -7.54
CA ARG A 87 -8.17 -14.63 -8.19
C ARG A 87 -6.77 -14.92 -7.63
N SER A 88 -6.49 -16.20 -7.40
CA SER A 88 -5.13 -16.62 -7.04
C SER A 88 -4.17 -16.33 -8.20
N PRO A 89 -2.95 -15.85 -7.90
CA PRO A 89 -1.94 -15.55 -8.92
C PRO A 89 -1.31 -16.82 -9.51
N LEU A 90 -1.62 -18.00 -8.97
CA LEU A 90 -1.07 -19.27 -9.41
C LEU A 90 -1.82 -19.81 -10.63
N SER A 91 -1.11 -20.56 -11.49
CA SER A 91 -1.73 -21.32 -12.56
C SER A 91 -2.38 -22.60 -12.03
N PHE A 92 -3.58 -22.91 -12.49
CA PHE A 92 -4.35 -24.11 -12.12
C PHE A 92 -4.35 -25.18 -13.22
N THR A 93 -3.40 -25.14 -14.15
CA THR A 93 -3.20 -26.24 -15.10
C THR A 93 -2.73 -27.51 -14.36
N PRO A 94 -3.06 -28.73 -14.84
CA PRO A 94 -2.63 -29.97 -14.18
C PRO A 94 -1.12 -30.07 -13.95
N GLU A 95 -0.32 -29.54 -14.87
CA GLU A 95 1.14 -29.45 -14.76
C GLU A 95 1.56 -28.53 -13.61
N ALA A 96 1.04 -27.30 -13.57
CA ALA A 96 1.34 -26.33 -12.52
C ALA A 96 0.89 -26.84 -11.14
N LEU A 97 -0.26 -27.50 -11.07
CA LEU A 97 -0.77 -28.12 -9.84
C LEU A 97 0.18 -29.21 -9.33
N THR A 98 0.75 -30.01 -10.24
CA THR A 98 1.71 -31.07 -9.90
C THR A 98 3.02 -30.47 -9.37
N VAL A 99 3.54 -29.43 -10.02
CA VAL A 99 4.74 -28.71 -9.56
C VAL A 99 4.51 -28.08 -8.19
N ASN A 100 3.39 -27.40 -7.99
CA ASN A 100 3.00 -26.82 -6.70
C ASN A 100 2.84 -27.89 -5.61
N LEU A 101 2.28 -29.05 -5.94
CA LEU A 101 2.13 -30.18 -5.02
C LEU A 101 3.49 -30.71 -4.56
N ILE A 102 4.43 -30.90 -5.47
CA ILE A 102 5.79 -31.37 -5.14
C ILE A 102 6.50 -30.33 -4.24
N LEU A 103 6.43 -29.05 -4.59
CA LEU A 103 7.03 -27.98 -3.80
C LEU A 103 6.43 -27.89 -2.41
N VAL A 104 5.11 -27.76 -2.29
CA VAL A 104 4.42 -27.58 -1.01
C VAL A 104 4.61 -28.80 -0.11
N SER A 105 4.48 -30.02 -0.66
CA SER A 105 4.62 -31.25 0.13
C SER A 105 6.06 -31.47 0.63
N SER A 106 7.07 -31.27 -0.21
CA SER A 106 8.47 -31.40 0.18
C SER A 106 8.86 -30.37 1.24
N THR A 107 8.46 -29.10 1.05
CA THR A 107 8.66 -28.01 2.01
C THR A 107 7.97 -28.29 3.35
N LEU A 108 6.71 -28.74 3.35
CA LEU A 108 6.00 -29.13 4.58
C LEU A 108 6.69 -30.28 5.30
N LEU A 109 7.01 -31.36 4.60
CA LEU A 109 7.68 -32.52 5.20
C LEU A 109 9.05 -32.15 5.78
N GLY A 110 9.87 -31.43 5.00
CA GLY A 110 11.18 -30.97 5.41
C GLY A 110 11.13 -30.13 6.68
N MET A 111 10.24 -29.13 6.72
CA MET A 111 10.09 -28.26 7.89
C MET A 111 9.50 -28.97 9.10
N GLU A 112 8.39 -29.70 8.96
CA GLU A 112 7.69 -30.29 10.10
C GLU A 112 8.43 -31.47 10.73
N LEU A 113 9.06 -32.34 9.91
CA LEU A 113 9.87 -33.45 10.42
C LEU A 113 11.08 -32.94 11.19
N SER A 114 11.83 -32.00 10.60
CA SER A 114 13.01 -31.41 11.26
C SER A 114 12.60 -30.66 12.53
N ARG A 115 11.46 -29.93 12.52
CA ARG A 115 10.94 -29.20 13.68
C ARG A 115 10.66 -30.15 14.83
N ALA A 116 9.93 -31.22 14.58
CA ALA A 116 9.60 -32.20 15.60
C ALA A 116 10.84 -32.91 16.14
N TYR A 117 11.80 -33.24 15.28
CA TYR A 117 13.05 -33.87 15.69
C TYR A 117 13.87 -32.98 16.63
N LEU A 118 14.05 -31.71 16.29
CA LEU A 118 14.76 -30.73 17.12
C LEU A 118 14.02 -30.55 18.46
N ILE A 119 12.72 -30.31 18.43
CA ILE A 119 11.91 -30.08 19.63
C ILE A 119 11.91 -31.27 20.57
N LYS A 120 11.68 -32.50 20.07
CA LYS A 120 11.65 -33.70 20.92
C LYS A 120 13.03 -34.05 21.48
N SER A 121 14.09 -33.64 20.80
CA SER A 121 15.48 -33.85 21.25
C SER A 121 15.89 -32.90 22.38
N PHE A 122 15.44 -31.63 22.35
CA PHE A 122 15.78 -30.63 23.37
C PHE A 122 14.72 -30.44 24.47
N GLY A 123 13.47 -30.75 24.16
CA GLY A 123 12.30 -30.26 24.89
C GLY A 123 12.04 -30.89 26.25
N ARG A 124 12.59 -32.07 26.55
CA ARG A 124 12.33 -32.79 27.82
C ARG A 124 12.83 -32.04 29.07
N ARG A 125 13.88 -31.23 28.98
CA ARG A 125 14.47 -30.54 30.15
C ARG A 125 13.92 -29.14 30.38
N ARG A 126 13.66 -28.38 29.30
CA ARG A 126 13.19 -26.98 29.35
C ARG A 126 12.16 -26.73 28.24
N PRO A 127 10.92 -27.25 28.38
CA PRO A 127 9.95 -27.33 27.28
C PRO A 127 9.60 -25.96 26.68
N PHE A 128 9.29 -24.98 27.52
CA PHE A 128 8.93 -23.63 27.04
C PHE A 128 10.06 -22.93 26.30
N LEU A 129 11.29 -23.05 26.79
CA LEU A 129 12.47 -22.46 26.15
C LEU A 129 12.76 -23.13 24.81
N THR A 130 12.60 -24.45 24.73
CA THR A 130 12.75 -25.18 23.46
C THR A 130 11.66 -24.79 22.46
N ILE A 131 10.40 -24.72 22.86
CA ILE A 131 9.30 -24.29 21.98
C ILE A 131 9.57 -22.88 21.47
N GLY A 132 9.95 -21.94 22.36
CA GLY A 132 10.26 -20.57 21.98
C GLY A 132 11.44 -20.47 21.00
N LEU A 133 12.56 -21.13 21.28
CA LEU A 133 13.74 -21.10 20.40
C LEU A 133 13.47 -21.73 19.03
N VAL A 134 12.76 -22.86 18.98
CA VAL A 134 12.42 -23.48 17.69
C VAL A 134 11.38 -22.65 16.94
N THR A 135 10.43 -22.03 17.63
CA THR A 135 9.49 -21.08 17.01
C THR A 135 10.25 -19.95 16.33
N LEU A 136 11.19 -19.31 17.04
CA LEU A 136 12.01 -18.24 16.48
C LEU A 136 12.80 -18.73 15.27
N LEU A 137 13.49 -19.88 15.37
CA LEU A 137 14.27 -20.45 14.27
C LEU A 137 13.44 -20.62 12.98
N TYR A 138 12.27 -21.27 13.07
CA TYR A 138 11.43 -21.48 11.87
C TYR A 138 10.72 -20.22 11.40
N SER A 139 10.47 -19.27 12.30
CA SER A 139 9.94 -17.95 11.93
C SER A 139 10.97 -17.15 11.16
N SER A 140 12.26 -17.21 11.55
CA SER A 140 13.37 -16.58 10.82
C SER A 140 13.57 -17.15 9.42
N ILE A 141 13.28 -18.44 9.23
CA ILE A 141 13.36 -19.10 7.92
C ILE A 141 12.18 -18.67 7.02
N SER A 142 11.01 -18.46 7.63
CA SER A 142 9.77 -18.16 6.90
C SER A 142 9.57 -16.65 6.65
N ALA A 143 10.13 -15.79 7.50
CA ALA A 143 10.03 -14.33 7.38
C ALA A 143 11.43 -13.70 7.31
N SER A 144 11.61 -12.74 6.40
CA SER A 144 12.89 -12.05 6.21
C SER A 144 13.19 -11.11 7.37
N ILE A 145 13.89 -11.61 8.39
CA ILE A 145 14.30 -10.78 9.54
C ILE A 145 15.24 -9.65 9.11
N LEU A 146 16.05 -9.87 8.06
CA LEU A 146 16.93 -8.83 7.52
C LEU A 146 16.14 -7.66 6.91
N GLY A 147 14.91 -7.92 6.43
CA GLY A 147 14.01 -6.88 5.94
C GLY A 147 13.67 -5.81 6.99
N LEU A 148 13.71 -6.14 8.29
CA LEU A 148 13.50 -5.16 9.37
C LEU A 148 14.48 -4.00 9.34
N LEU A 149 15.68 -4.21 8.78
CA LEU A 149 16.73 -3.19 8.70
C LEU A 149 16.59 -2.32 7.44
N SER A 150 15.68 -2.64 6.53
CA SER A 150 15.56 -2.01 5.22
C SER A 150 14.49 -0.91 5.15
N PHE A 151 13.66 -0.77 6.20
CA PHE A 151 12.53 0.16 6.18
C PHE A 151 12.88 1.51 6.79
N SER A 152 12.72 2.58 6.01
CA SER A 152 12.76 3.98 6.49
C SER A 152 11.37 4.53 6.81
N ASP A 153 10.32 3.97 6.19
CA ASP A 153 8.92 4.39 6.34
C ASP A 153 8.20 3.61 7.46
N PRO A 154 7.60 4.30 8.47
CA PRO A 154 6.83 3.65 9.54
C PRO A 154 5.64 2.83 9.06
N LEU A 155 4.98 3.22 7.96
CA LEU A 155 3.85 2.45 7.43
C LEU A 155 4.32 1.12 6.84
N ALA A 156 5.35 1.15 5.98
CA ALA A 156 5.95 -0.06 5.42
C ALA A 156 6.42 -1.02 6.52
N LEU A 157 7.05 -0.51 7.58
CA LEU A 157 7.48 -1.33 8.73
C LEU A 157 6.28 -1.95 9.46
N THR A 158 5.23 -1.16 9.73
CA THR A 158 4.03 -1.64 10.43
C THR A 158 3.32 -2.71 9.60
N LYS A 159 3.21 -2.52 8.29
CA LYS A 159 2.65 -3.50 7.36
C LYS A 159 3.49 -4.77 7.35
N PHE A 160 4.82 -4.68 7.26
CA PHE A 160 5.72 -5.82 7.30
C PHE A 160 5.61 -6.60 8.62
N LEU A 161 5.56 -5.91 9.76
CA LEU A 161 5.37 -6.53 11.07
C LEU A 161 4.01 -7.22 11.14
N GLY A 162 2.95 -6.52 10.72
CA GLY A 162 1.57 -6.96 10.79
C GLY A 162 1.27 -8.17 9.91
N THR A 163 1.62 -8.16 8.62
CA THR A 163 1.28 -9.24 7.69
C THR A 163 2.39 -10.27 7.53
N GLY A 164 3.66 -9.84 7.63
CA GLY A 164 4.82 -10.71 7.42
C GLY A 164 5.31 -11.39 8.70
N LEU A 165 5.70 -10.62 9.72
CA LEU A 165 6.45 -11.17 10.85
C LEU A 165 5.56 -11.82 11.91
N LEU A 166 4.57 -11.09 12.44
CA LEU A 166 3.77 -11.54 13.59
C LEU A 166 2.90 -12.78 13.27
N PRO A 167 2.20 -12.86 12.12
CA PRO A 167 1.43 -14.05 11.76
C PRO A 167 2.30 -15.28 11.60
N VAL A 168 3.47 -15.13 10.99
CA VAL A 168 4.44 -16.21 10.80
C VAL A 168 4.93 -16.73 12.15
N ILE A 169 5.23 -15.85 13.11
CA ILE A 169 5.60 -16.26 14.48
C ILE A 169 4.45 -17.01 15.15
N ALA A 170 3.22 -16.51 15.05
CA ALA A 170 2.05 -17.10 15.67
C ALA A 170 1.74 -18.50 15.13
N VAL A 171 1.77 -18.68 13.80
CA VAL A 171 1.59 -19.98 13.14
C VAL A 171 2.71 -20.95 13.50
N ASN A 172 3.97 -20.50 13.50
CA ASN A 172 5.11 -21.33 13.87
C ASN A 172 5.09 -21.71 15.35
N PHE A 173 4.57 -20.85 16.23
CA PHE A 173 4.38 -21.17 17.64
C PHE A 173 3.42 -22.34 17.82
N VAL A 174 2.26 -22.30 17.16
CA VAL A 174 1.29 -23.40 17.20
C VAL A 174 1.87 -24.68 16.60
N ALA A 175 2.56 -24.60 15.46
CA ALA A 175 3.21 -25.74 14.84
C ALA A 175 4.28 -26.37 15.75
N SER A 176 5.13 -25.56 16.38
CA SER A 176 6.14 -26.00 17.36
C SER A 176 5.50 -26.61 18.61
N TYR A 177 4.39 -26.03 19.08
CA TYR A 177 3.64 -26.56 20.21
C TYR A 177 3.03 -27.93 19.90
N LEU A 178 2.39 -28.08 18.73
CA LEU A 178 1.84 -29.34 18.25
C LEU A 178 2.92 -30.39 18.01
N ALA A 179 4.06 -30.01 17.43
CA ALA A 179 5.21 -30.89 17.27
C ALA A 179 5.76 -31.37 18.61
N PHE A 180 5.76 -30.51 19.63
CA PHE A 180 6.19 -30.86 20.99
C PHE A 180 5.25 -31.88 21.65
N ILE A 181 3.93 -31.75 21.51
CA ILE A 181 2.97 -32.62 22.19
C ILE A 181 2.60 -33.89 21.38
N GLY A 182 2.43 -33.79 20.06
CA GLY A 182 1.93 -34.87 19.18
C GLY A 182 2.83 -35.21 17.98
N GLY A 183 4.05 -34.68 17.93
CA GLY A 183 5.01 -35.00 16.88
C GLY A 183 4.72 -34.33 15.52
N PRO A 184 5.44 -34.70 14.46
CA PRO A 184 5.40 -33.99 13.18
C PRO A 184 4.05 -34.13 12.46
N ILE A 185 3.33 -35.23 12.69
CA ILE A 185 2.02 -35.44 12.07
C ILE A 185 0.99 -34.46 12.65
N ALA A 186 1.06 -34.14 13.94
CA ALA A 186 0.18 -33.14 14.55
C ALA A 186 0.46 -31.73 14.02
N SER A 187 1.73 -31.36 13.81
CA SER A 187 2.07 -30.06 13.24
C SER A 187 1.74 -29.98 11.74
N LEU A 188 1.95 -31.07 10.98
CA LEU A 188 1.50 -31.21 9.58
C LEU A 188 -0.02 -31.06 9.46
N ALA A 189 -0.80 -31.71 10.34
CA ALA A 189 -2.26 -31.62 10.32
C ALA A 189 -2.78 -30.18 10.53
N TYR A 190 -2.00 -29.32 11.20
CA TYR A 190 -2.32 -27.91 11.34
C TYR A 190 -1.81 -27.06 10.15
N ARG A 191 -0.56 -27.27 9.72
CA ARG A 191 0.09 -26.45 8.69
C ARG A 191 -0.36 -26.75 7.26
N ALA A 192 -0.65 -28.02 6.96
CA ALA A 192 -0.99 -28.45 5.60
C ALA A 192 -2.27 -27.80 5.08
N PRO A 193 -3.40 -27.74 5.82
CA PRO A 193 -4.60 -27.04 5.35
C PRO A 193 -4.38 -25.55 5.08
N LEU A 194 -3.59 -24.87 5.93
CA LEU A 194 -3.28 -23.45 5.77
C LEU A 194 -2.44 -23.18 4.52
N MET A 195 -1.49 -24.05 4.18
CA MET A 195 -0.76 -23.94 2.91
C MET A 195 -1.61 -24.39 1.72
N ALA A 196 -2.50 -25.37 1.93
CA ALA A 196 -3.33 -25.90 0.85
C ALA A 196 -4.26 -24.82 0.28
N ILE A 197 -4.91 -24.03 1.15
CA ILE A 197 -5.77 -22.94 0.67
C ILE A 197 -4.97 -21.91 -0.14
N MET A 198 -3.78 -21.51 0.32
CA MET A 198 -2.97 -20.50 -0.36
C MET A 198 -2.44 -20.96 -1.73
N TRP A 199 -2.14 -22.25 -1.90
CA TRP A 199 -1.47 -22.77 -3.10
C TRP A 199 -2.39 -23.49 -4.09
N PHE A 200 -3.56 -23.98 -3.65
CA PHE A 200 -4.46 -24.79 -4.47
C PHE A 200 -5.87 -24.20 -4.60
N ALA A 201 -6.20 -23.11 -3.90
CA ALA A 201 -7.49 -22.44 -4.10
C ALA A 201 -7.44 -21.46 -5.28
N PRO A 202 -8.36 -21.54 -6.26
CA PRO A 202 -8.45 -20.60 -7.38
C PRO A 202 -8.88 -19.20 -6.96
N ILE A 203 -9.56 -19.11 -5.82
CA ILE A 203 -10.18 -17.89 -5.32
C ILE A 203 -9.70 -17.71 -3.88
N LEU A 204 -9.19 -16.52 -3.57
CA LEU A 204 -8.68 -16.15 -2.25
C LEU A 204 -9.38 -14.87 -1.76
N PRO A 205 -9.66 -14.74 -0.45
CA PRO A 205 -10.12 -13.49 0.16
C PRO A 205 -9.19 -12.31 -0.13
N ASN A 206 -9.75 -11.19 -0.59
CA ASN A 206 -9.00 -9.95 -0.78
C ASN A 206 -9.02 -9.13 0.51
N LEU A 207 -8.16 -9.50 1.47
CA LEU A 207 -8.12 -8.87 2.79
C LEU A 207 -7.33 -7.55 2.75
N SER A 208 -7.82 -6.53 3.46
CA SER A 208 -6.96 -5.39 3.80
C SER A 208 -5.81 -5.85 4.70
N TRP A 209 -4.67 -5.19 4.62
CA TRP A 209 -3.47 -5.62 5.35
C TRP A 209 -3.69 -5.63 6.88
N GLY A 210 -4.55 -4.75 7.40
CA GLY A 210 -4.96 -4.74 8.79
C GLY A 210 -5.74 -6.00 9.20
N ILE A 211 -6.72 -6.40 8.39
CA ILE A 211 -7.51 -7.63 8.61
C ILE A 211 -6.61 -8.87 8.50
N GLU A 212 -5.71 -8.89 7.53
CA GLU A 212 -4.73 -9.96 7.36
C GLU A 212 -3.82 -10.10 8.58
N ALA A 213 -3.27 -8.99 9.08
CA ALA A 213 -2.40 -8.98 10.25
C ALA A 213 -3.09 -9.52 11.49
N LEU A 214 -4.31 -9.06 11.72
CA LEU A 214 -5.10 -9.46 12.86
C LEU A 214 -5.55 -10.91 12.77
N LEU A 215 -6.12 -11.34 11.65
CA LEU A 215 -6.52 -12.73 11.45
C LEU A 215 -5.31 -13.67 11.59
N GLY A 216 -4.17 -13.29 11.01
CA GLY A 216 -2.92 -14.01 11.04
C GLY A 216 -2.35 -14.23 12.45
N VAL A 217 -2.68 -13.37 13.42
CA VAL A 217 -2.25 -13.50 14.82
C VAL A 217 -3.35 -14.10 15.70
N MET A 218 -4.59 -13.65 15.52
CA MET A 218 -5.74 -14.09 16.32
C MET A 218 -6.06 -15.56 16.08
N ALA A 219 -6.11 -16.01 14.82
CA ALA A 219 -6.50 -17.37 14.52
C ALA A 219 -5.51 -18.41 15.08
N PRO A 220 -4.17 -18.26 14.98
CA PRO A 220 -3.23 -19.15 15.68
C PRO A 220 -3.28 -19.03 17.20
N THR A 221 -3.53 -17.84 17.74
CA THR A 221 -3.68 -17.67 19.20
C THR A 221 -4.89 -18.41 19.72
N MET A 222 -6.04 -18.27 19.03
CA MET A 222 -7.26 -19.03 19.30
C MET A 222 -7.03 -20.54 19.13
N SER A 223 -6.30 -20.93 18.10
CA SER A 223 -5.90 -22.31 17.85
C SER A 223 -5.16 -22.89 19.07
N PHE A 224 -4.16 -22.19 19.59
CA PHE A 224 -3.43 -22.60 20.79
C PHE A 224 -4.33 -22.75 22.01
N LEU A 225 -5.29 -21.84 22.22
CA LEU A 225 -6.24 -21.91 23.34
C LEU A 225 -7.15 -23.14 23.23
N VAL A 226 -7.74 -23.36 22.05
CA VAL A 226 -8.60 -24.51 21.76
C VAL A 226 -7.82 -25.81 21.96
N ILE A 227 -6.61 -25.92 21.41
CA ILE A 227 -5.72 -27.07 21.58
C ILE A 227 -5.51 -27.39 23.07
N ASN A 228 -5.19 -26.40 23.90
CA ASN A 228 -5.00 -26.60 25.34
C ASN A 228 -6.27 -27.00 26.09
N GLN A 229 -7.43 -26.61 25.57
CA GLN A 229 -8.70 -26.95 26.16
C GLN A 229 -9.15 -28.38 25.80
N PHE A 230 -8.93 -28.84 24.57
CA PHE A 230 -9.38 -30.15 24.14
C PHE A 230 -8.38 -31.27 24.42
N ILE A 231 -7.09 -30.95 24.59
CA ILE A 231 -6.07 -31.96 24.92
C ILE A 231 -6.11 -32.35 26.40
N PRO A 232 -6.11 -33.66 26.73
CA PRO A 232 -6.06 -34.13 28.11
C PRO A 232 -4.79 -33.65 28.84
N THR A 233 -4.95 -33.26 30.10
CA THR A 233 -3.82 -32.87 30.97
C THR A 233 -2.78 -33.99 31.13
N ALA A 234 -3.20 -35.25 31.03
CA ALA A 234 -2.32 -36.42 31.01
C ALA A 234 -1.34 -36.39 29.82
N THR A 235 -1.80 -36.03 28.62
CA THR A 235 -0.96 -35.92 27.42
C THR A 235 0.06 -34.79 27.55
N LEU A 236 -0.36 -33.64 28.07
CA LEU A 236 0.53 -32.51 28.36
C LEU A 236 1.62 -32.89 29.37
N ARG A 237 1.24 -33.60 30.43
CA ARG A 237 2.17 -34.08 31.47
C ARG A 237 3.15 -35.13 30.94
N ARG A 238 2.69 -36.09 30.12
CA ARG A 238 3.56 -37.08 29.45
C ARG A 238 4.61 -36.41 28.57
N SER A 239 4.26 -35.29 27.95
CA SER A 239 5.18 -34.50 27.13
C SER A 239 6.15 -33.66 27.97
N GLY A 240 5.98 -33.56 29.29
CA GLY A 240 6.89 -32.84 30.19
C GLY A 240 6.47 -31.39 30.49
N LEU A 241 5.24 -31.00 30.13
CA LEU A 241 4.71 -29.68 30.50
C LEU A 241 4.19 -29.70 31.95
N PRO A 242 4.56 -28.71 32.78
CA PRO A 242 4.02 -28.59 34.12
C PRO A 242 2.55 -28.14 34.04
N VAL A 243 1.63 -29.01 34.45
CA VAL A 243 0.19 -28.72 34.54
C VAL A 243 -0.23 -28.83 36.00
N GLU A 244 -0.87 -27.79 36.54
CA GLU A 244 -1.33 -27.76 37.93
C GLU A 244 -2.57 -28.67 38.10
N THR A 245 -2.42 -29.76 38.85
CA THR A 245 -3.51 -30.69 39.18
C THR A 245 -4.31 -30.15 40.36
N LYS A 246 -5.06 -29.07 40.17
CA LYS A 246 -6.15 -28.74 41.12
C LYS A 246 -7.47 -29.23 40.55
N GLY A 247 -8.25 -29.90 41.40
CA GLY A 247 -9.53 -30.54 41.08
C GLY A 247 -10.39 -29.71 40.14
N LEU A 248 -10.33 -30.05 38.85
CA LEU A 248 -10.88 -29.26 37.73
C LEU A 248 -12.21 -29.83 37.23
N GLY A 249 -12.94 -30.54 38.08
CA GLY A 249 -14.23 -31.13 37.74
C GLY A 249 -15.36 -30.10 37.61
N ARG A 250 -15.28 -28.94 38.28
CA ARG A 250 -16.40 -28.00 38.41
C ARG A 250 -16.15 -26.60 37.82
N ASN A 251 -14.89 -26.17 37.68
CA ASN A 251 -14.54 -24.81 37.24
C ASN A 251 -14.09 -24.69 35.76
N ARG A 252 -14.04 -25.81 35.02
CA ARG A 252 -13.70 -25.79 33.57
C ARG A 252 -14.79 -25.13 32.72
N ARG A 253 -16.05 -25.17 33.19
CA ARG A 253 -17.23 -24.56 32.55
C ARG A 253 -17.29 -23.03 32.69
N SER A 254 -16.70 -22.45 33.74
CA SER A 254 -16.67 -20.98 33.93
C SER A 254 -15.56 -20.32 33.12
N SER A 255 -14.40 -20.98 32.99
CA SER A 255 -13.31 -20.57 32.08
C SER A 255 -13.81 -20.51 30.62
N LEU A 256 -14.56 -21.52 30.19
CA LEU A 256 -15.21 -21.59 28.87
C LEU A 256 -16.09 -20.37 28.54
N ARG A 257 -16.89 -19.90 29.50
CA ARG A 257 -17.74 -18.71 29.32
C ARG A 257 -16.90 -17.44 29.23
N GLY A 258 -15.90 -17.28 30.09
CA GLY A 258 -15.00 -16.12 30.04
C GLY A 258 -14.22 -16.05 28.73
N TRP A 259 -13.73 -17.17 28.23
CA TRP A 259 -13.01 -17.21 26.96
C TRP A 259 -13.92 -17.05 25.75
N MET A 260 -15.15 -17.58 25.76
CA MET A 260 -16.15 -17.25 24.74
C MET A 260 -16.44 -15.75 24.70
N VAL A 261 -16.56 -15.09 25.86
CA VAL A 261 -16.75 -13.65 25.93
C VAL A 261 -15.56 -12.89 25.37
N VAL A 262 -14.31 -13.29 25.67
CA VAL A 262 -13.11 -12.66 25.12
C VAL A 262 -13.01 -12.85 23.61
N SER A 263 -13.28 -14.06 23.09
CA SER A 263 -13.25 -14.33 21.66
C SER A 263 -14.35 -13.59 20.91
N VAL A 264 -15.57 -13.56 21.44
CA VAL A 264 -16.67 -12.76 20.89
C VAL A 264 -16.32 -11.27 20.95
N PHE A 265 -15.72 -10.79 22.04
CA PHE A 265 -15.29 -9.41 22.16
C PHE A 265 -14.21 -9.04 21.13
N CYS A 266 -13.19 -9.89 20.93
CA CYS A 266 -12.19 -9.64 19.90
C CYS A 266 -12.78 -9.67 18.49
N VAL A 267 -13.69 -10.61 18.20
CA VAL A 267 -14.40 -10.66 16.92
C VAL A 267 -15.25 -9.40 16.73
N LEU A 268 -15.99 -8.96 17.76
CA LEU A 268 -16.79 -7.74 17.72
C LEU A 268 -15.94 -6.49 17.50
N VAL A 269 -14.82 -6.33 18.23
CA VAL A 269 -13.89 -5.20 18.06
C VAL A 269 -13.39 -5.13 16.61
N VAL A 270 -13.07 -6.28 16.04
CA VAL A 270 -12.59 -6.38 14.65
C VAL A 270 -13.71 -6.02 13.68
N TRP A 271 -14.88 -6.62 13.86
CA TRP A 271 -16.06 -6.37 13.03
C TRP A 271 -16.51 -4.89 13.09
N THR A 272 -16.46 -4.25 14.26
CA THR A 272 -16.74 -2.82 14.40
C THR A 272 -15.63 -1.92 13.86
N SER A 273 -14.39 -2.38 13.84
CA SER A 273 -13.26 -1.62 13.30
C SER A 273 -13.23 -1.66 11.77
N THR A 274 -13.67 -2.76 11.16
CA THR A 274 -13.64 -2.95 9.70
C THR A 274 -14.89 -2.43 9.01
N GLY A 275 -15.84 -1.82 9.72
CA GLY A 275 -17.12 -1.39 9.15
C GLY A 275 -18.12 -2.53 8.87
N LEU A 276 -17.89 -3.76 9.38
CA LEU A 276 -18.68 -4.96 9.05
C LEU A 276 -20.17 -4.84 9.42
N LEU A 277 -20.46 -4.10 10.49
CA LEU A 277 -21.83 -3.85 10.95
C LEU A 277 -22.46 -2.61 10.30
N GLY A 278 -21.81 -2.06 9.26
CA GLY A 278 -22.04 -0.69 8.80
C GLY A 278 -21.56 0.35 9.81
N ILE A 279 -20.91 -0.06 10.91
CA ILE A 279 -20.49 0.81 12.02
C ILE A 279 -19.04 1.23 11.83
N GLN A 280 -18.78 2.53 11.70
CA GLN A 280 -17.45 3.13 11.59
C GLN A 280 -17.21 4.12 12.74
N PRO A 281 -16.32 3.81 13.71
CA PRO A 281 -15.94 4.76 14.74
C PRO A 281 -15.00 5.83 14.17
N THR A 282 -15.40 7.10 14.25
CA THR A 282 -14.61 8.26 13.84
C THR A 282 -14.34 9.15 15.05
N THR A 283 -13.07 9.48 15.30
CA THR A 283 -12.69 10.48 16.30
C THR A 283 -12.95 11.90 15.82
N MET A 284 -13.55 12.73 16.67
CA MET A 284 -13.76 14.15 16.43
C MET A 284 -12.45 14.93 16.61
N ILE A 285 -11.99 15.57 15.54
CA ILE A 285 -10.73 16.32 15.50
C ILE A 285 -10.98 17.83 15.53
N SER A 286 -12.13 18.28 15.03
CA SER A 286 -12.53 19.69 14.98
C SER A 286 -13.68 20.02 15.96
N GLY A 287 -13.79 21.29 16.34
CA GLY A 287 -14.83 21.79 17.25
C GLY A 287 -16.10 22.30 16.56
N SER A 288 -16.30 22.03 15.26
CA SER A 288 -17.41 22.58 14.47
C SER A 288 -18.79 22.05 14.88
N MET A 289 -18.83 20.91 15.57
CA MET A 289 -20.05 20.27 16.05
C MET A 289 -20.38 20.60 17.52
N ARG A 290 -19.72 21.58 18.14
CA ARG A 290 -20.07 22.03 19.49
C ARG A 290 -21.45 22.70 19.53
N PRO A 291 -22.26 22.49 20.58
CA PRO A 291 -21.99 21.70 21.79
C PRO A 291 -22.31 20.20 21.67
N THR A 292 -22.80 19.73 20.52
CA THR A 292 -23.28 18.36 20.33
C THR A 292 -22.17 17.31 20.41
N MET A 293 -20.99 17.61 19.88
CA MET A 293 -19.81 16.75 19.92
C MET A 293 -18.54 17.57 20.16
N ASP A 294 -17.67 17.08 21.03
CA ASP A 294 -16.42 17.73 21.40
C ASP A 294 -15.19 17.06 20.76
N VAL A 295 -14.09 17.81 20.68
CA VAL A 295 -12.80 17.27 20.24
C VAL A 295 -12.36 16.14 21.19
N GLY A 296 -11.98 15.00 20.61
CA GLY A 296 -11.61 13.79 21.33
C GLY A 296 -12.77 12.88 21.73
N ASP A 297 -13.99 13.19 21.27
CA ASP A 297 -15.10 12.24 21.27
C ASP A 297 -14.98 11.23 20.12
N VAL A 298 -15.65 10.08 20.24
CA VAL A 298 -15.78 9.08 19.16
C VAL A 298 -17.22 9.04 18.68
N ALA A 299 -17.44 9.44 17.44
CA ALA A 299 -18.70 9.30 16.72
C ALA A 299 -18.80 7.91 16.09
N ILE A 300 -19.93 7.25 16.27
CA ILE A 300 -20.25 5.97 15.63
C ILE A 300 -21.12 6.28 14.42
N VAL A 301 -20.54 6.08 13.23
CA VAL A 301 -21.18 6.33 11.94
C VAL A 301 -21.77 5.02 11.42
N LEU A 302 -23.04 5.02 11.05
CA LEU A 302 -23.71 3.90 10.40
C LEU A 302 -23.89 4.18 8.91
N ASP A 303 -23.54 3.21 8.06
CA ASP A 303 -23.86 3.26 6.64
C ASP A 303 -25.38 3.45 6.45
N ALA A 304 -25.76 4.51 5.76
CA ALA A 304 -27.15 4.89 5.54
C ALA A 304 -27.37 5.20 4.05
N PRO A 305 -28.37 4.60 3.39
CA PRO A 305 -28.75 4.99 2.03
C PRO A 305 -29.04 6.49 1.98
N ALA A 306 -28.64 7.18 0.92
CA ALA A 306 -28.89 8.61 0.78
C ALA A 306 -30.38 8.97 0.92
N ASP A 307 -31.27 8.06 0.51
CA ASP A 307 -32.73 8.24 0.63
C ASP A 307 -33.25 8.25 2.06
N SER A 308 -32.54 7.63 3.00
CA SER A 308 -32.94 7.57 4.42
C SER A 308 -32.45 8.76 5.24
N ILE A 309 -31.60 9.61 4.66
CA ILE A 309 -31.07 10.82 5.31
C ILE A 309 -32.16 11.90 5.30
N GLN A 310 -32.39 12.49 6.46
CA GLN A 310 -33.39 13.54 6.66
C GLN A 310 -32.78 14.80 7.25
N THR A 311 -33.49 15.92 7.09
CA THR A 311 -33.16 17.17 7.78
C THR A 311 -33.07 16.94 9.29
N GLY A 312 -31.97 17.40 9.89
CA GLY A 312 -31.65 17.22 11.30
C GLY A 312 -30.64 16.10 11.58
N ASP A 313 -30.40 15.20 10.63
CA ASP A 313 -29.42 14.12 10.76
C ASP A 313 -27.98 14.66 10.75
N ILE A 314 -27.10 14.02 11.52
CA ILE A 314 -25.66 14.30 11.47
C ILE A 314 -25.04 13.26 10.54
N ILE A 315 -24.37 13.70 9.49
CA ILE A 315 -23.78 12.81 8.49
C ILE A 315 -22.28 13.02 8.40
N GLN A 316 -21.57 11.95 8.10
CA GLN A 316 -20.16 11.99 7.72
C GLN A 316 -20.06 11.93 6.20
N PHE A 317 -19.33 12.87 5.60
CA PHE A 317 -19.17 12.97 4.16
C PHE A 317 -17.77 13.44 3.76
N TRP A 318 -17.41 13.14 2.53
CA TRP A 318 -16.13 13.53 1.94
C TRP A 318 -16.21 14.92 1.31
N ARG A 319 -15.35 15.84 1.75
CA ARG A 319 -15.27 17.20 1.20
C ARG A 319 -13.83 17.70 1.21
N ASP A 320 -13.38 18.25 0.08
CA ASP A 320 -12.09 18.92 -0.08
C ASP A 320 -10.87 18.11 0.42
N GLY A 321 -10.95 16.78 0.33
CA GLY A 321 -9.88 15.86 0.74
C GLY A 321 -9.95 15.39 2.20
N GLU A 322 -10.97 15.80 2.96
CA GLU A 322 -11.14 15.47 4.36
C GLU A 322 -12.53 14.88 4.65
N MET A 323 -12.62 14.10 5.73
CA MET A 323 -13.87 13.58 6.25
C MET A 323 -14.49 14.58 7.22
N VAL A 324 -15.64 15.13 6.85
CA VAL A 324 -16.35 16.16 7.62
C VAL A 324 -17.62 15.56 8.22
N ILE A 325 -17.93 15.94 9.46
CA ILE A 325 -19.16 15.54 10.16
C ILE A 325 -19.95 16.80 10.46
N HIS A 326 -21.09 17.00 9.79
CA HIS A 326 -21.98 18.14 9.99
C HIS A 326 -23.46 17.71 9.99
N ARG A 327 -24.35 18.59 10.45
CA ARG A 327 -25.79 18.36 10.47
C ARG A 327 -26.43 18.77 9.15
N VAL A 328 -27.29 17.93 8.61
CA VAL A 328 -28.14 18.25 7.46
C VAL A 328 -29.19 19.27 7.90
N VAL A 329 -29.19 20.44 7.26
CA VAL A 329 -30.17 21.52 7.52
C VAL A 329 -31.24 21.61 6.44
N GLU A 330 -30.97 21.07 5.25
CA GLU A 330 -31.92 21.01 4.14
C GLU A 330 -31.62 19.80 3.22
N VAL A 331 -32.68 19.23 2.65
CA VAL A 331 -32.61 18.15 1.64
C VAL A 331 -33.37 18.64 0.41
N SER A 332 -32.71 18.63 -0.75
CA SER A 332 -33.30 19.05 -2.03
C SER A 332 -33.29 17.89 -3.03
N ASP A 333 -34.38 17.69 -3.78
CA ASP A 333 -34.44 16.67 -4.83
C ASP A 333 -33.86 17.21 -6.14
N ALA A 334 -32.91 16.50 -6.75
CA ALA A 334 -32.33 16.82 -8.06
C ALA A 334 -32.43 15.61 -9.02
N GLU A 335 -32.26 15.82 -10.33
CA GLU A 335 -32.30 14.76 -11.35
C GLU A 335 -31.28 13.64 -11.13
N THR A 336 -30.19 13.92 -10.39
CA THR A 336 -29.11 12.98 -10.07
C THR A 336 -29.23 12.33 -8.67
N GLY A 337 -30.29 12.63 -7.92
CA GLY A 337 -30.54 12.13 -6.55
C GLY A 337 -30.74 13.26 -5.52
N LYS A 338 -30.89 12.90 -4.23
CA LYS A 338 -31.02 13.88 -3.12
C LYS A 338 -29.73 14.66 -2.91
N LEU A 339 -29.82 15.99 -2.78
CA LEU A 339 -28.72 16.87 -2.39
C LEU A 339 -28.89 17.31 -0.94
N PHE A 340 -27.79 17.42 -0.20
CA PHE A 340 -27.82 17.80 1.21
C PHE A 340 -27.09 19.13 1.43
N VAL A 341 -27.77 20.06 2.11
CA VAL A 341 -27.14 21.26 2.69
C VAL A 341 -26.75 20.91 4.12
N THR A 342 -25.47 21.05 4.45
CA THR A 342 -24.93 20.71 5.77
C THR A 342 -24.45 21.95 6.52
N LYS A 343 -24.39 21.86 7.85
CA LYS A 343 -23.92 22.93 8.72
C LYS A 343 -23.32 22.35 10.01
N GLY A 344 -22.14 22.82 10.41
CA GLY A 344 -21.61 22.53 11.73
C GLY A 344 -22.44 23.23 12.82
N ASP A 345 -22.76 22.54 13.91
CA ASP A 345 -23.62 23.09 14.98
C ASP A 345 -23.06 24.38 15.61
N ALA A 346 -21.73 24.55 15.59
CA ALA A 346 -21.03 25.76 16.05
C ALA A 346 -20.89 26.85 14.98
N ASN A 347 -21.15 26.54 13.72
CA ASN A 347 -21.00 27.48 12.60
C ASN A 347 -22.21 28.42 12.53
N ARG A 348 -22.00 29.67 12.09
CA ARG A 348 -23.09 30.64 11.92
C ARG A 348 -23.89 30.40 10.63
N GLU A 349 -23.17 30.11 9.55
CA GLU A 349 -23.72 29.93 8.21
C GLU A 349 -23.67 28.45 7.78
N PRO A 350 -24.57 28.00 6.88
CA PRO A 350 -24.45 26.70 6.23
C PRO A 350 -23.18 26.56 5.41
N ASP A 351 -22.78 25.32 5.15
CA ASP A 351 -21.65 25.03 4.28
C ASP A 351 -21.94 25.49 2.84
N ALA A 352 -20.99 26.18 2.22
CA ALA A 352 -21.15 26.76 0.88
C ALA A 352 -21.28 25.71 -0.24
N ALA A 353 -20.77 24.50 -0.02
CA ALA A 353 -20.80 23.42 -0.99
C ALA A 353 -21.88 22.40 -0.64
N LEU A 354 -22.73 22.07 -1.61
CA LEU A 354 -23.72 21.01 -1.49
C LEU A 354 -23.04 19.64 -1.42
N VAL A 355 -23.61 18.75 -0.62
CA VAL A 355 -23.13 17.36 -0.48
C VAL A 355 -23.97 16.45 -1.37
N TYR A 356 -23.29 15.75 -2.28
CA TYR A 356 -23.89 14.77 -3.18
C TYR A 356 -24.03 13.39 -2.50
N PRO A 357 -24.99 12.54 -2.91
CA PRO A 357 -25.17 11.19 -2.35
C PRO A 357 -23.90 10.35 -2.31
N GLY A 358 -23.10 10.41 -3.38
CA GLY A 358 -21.84 9.65 -3.49
C GLY A 358 -20.72 10.13 -2.55
N GLN A 359 -20.86 11.32 -1.94
CA GLN A 359 -19.91 11.83 -0.95
C GLN A 359 -20.26 11.40 0.46
N VAL A 360 -21.49 10.97 0.72
CA VAL A 360 -21.91 10.56 2.06
C VAL A 360 -21.35 9.18 2.38
N ARG A 361 -20.72 9.07 3.55
CA ARG A 361 -20.28 7.78 4.09
C ARG A 361 -21.31 7.16 5.01
N GLY A 362 -21.97 7.96 5.84
CA GLY A 362 -23.03 7.44 6.69
C GLY A 362 -23.57 8.47 7.67
N LYS A 363 -24.48 8.02 8.52
CA LYS A 363 -25.17 8.80 9.55
C LYS A 363 -24.56 8.54 10.93
N VAL A 364 -24.25 9.58 11.68
CA VAL A 364 -23.81 9.46 13.07
C VAL A 364 -25.02 9.06 13.93
N VAL A 365 -24.90 7.95 14.66
CA VAL A 365 -25.97 7.42 15.52
C VAL A 365 -25.65 7.45 17.00
N LEU A 366 -24.37 7.49 17.37
CA LEU A 366 -23.94 7.53 18.76
C LEU A 366 -22.69 8.40 18.88
N ASN A 367 -22.64 9.22 19.92
CA ASN A 367 -21.43 9.92 20.35
C ASN A 367 -20.96 9.34 21.68
N ILE A 368 -19.67 8.95 21.76
CA ILE A 368 -19.06 8.44 22.99
C ILE A 368 -18.02 9.46 23.47
N PRO A 369 -18.29 10.18 24.57
CA PRO A 369 -17.44 11.26 24.99
C PRO A 369 -16.09 10.78 25.52
N LYS A 370 -15.04 11.55 25.25
CA LYS A 370 -13.68 11.40 25.80
C LYS A 370 -12.90 10.11 25.46
N VAL A 371 -13.47 9.15 24.74
CA VAL A 371 -12.79 7.89 24.39
C VAL A 371 -11.67 8.11 23.37
N GLY A 372 -11.80 9.11 22.50
CA GLY A 372 -10.79 9.46 21.51
C GLY A 372 -9.46 9.89 22.13
N TRP A 373 -9.49 10.49 23.33
CA TRP A 373 -8.27 10.87 24.05
C TRP A 373 -7.39 9.68 24.42
N ALA A 374 -7.95 8.50 24.70
CA ALA A 374 -7.15 7.31 24.95
C ALA A 374 -6.39 6.87 23.69
N VAL A 375 -7.05 6.93 22.53
CA VAL A 375 -6.44 6.60 21.24
C VAL A 375 -5.37 7.63 20.86
N ILE A 376 -5.65 8.92 21.06
CA ILE A 376 -4.69 10.02 20.83
C ILE A 376 -3.47 9.87 21.75
N ALA A 377 -3.67 9.63 23.05
CA ALA A 377 -2.58 9.46 24.01
C ALA A 377 -1.68 8.26 23.67
N ILE A 378 -2.26 7.15 23.21
CA ILE A 378 -1.50 5.99 22.73
C ILE A 378 -0.68 6.37 21.50
N ARG A 379 -1.29 7.04 20.51
CA ARG A 379 -0.59 7.51 19.31
C ARG A 379 0.57 8.44 19.65
N ASP A 380 0.34 9.44 20.50
CA ASP A 380 1.35 10.41 20.90
C ASP A 380 2.49 9.78 21.70
N PHE A 381 2.18 8.81 22.56
CA PHE A 381 3.18 8.01 23.26
C PHE A 381 4.07 7.24 22.27
N PHE A 382 3.47 6.55 21.29
CA PHE A 382 4.22 5.81 20.28
C PHE A 382 5.01 6.72 19.33
N ASN A 383 4.44 7.84 18.89
CA ASN A 383 5.13 8.83 18.06
C ASN A 383 6.32 9.44 18.81
N SER A 384 6.15 9.73 20.09
CA SER A 384 7.22 10.26 20.95
C SER A 384 8.30 9.20 21.19
N LEU A 385 7.92 7.94 21.45
CA LEU A 385 8.87 6.83 21.54
C LEU A 385 9.66 6.68 20.23
N TRP A 386 8.96 6.69 19.10
CA TRP A 386 9.55 6.53 17.79
C TRP A 386 10.52 7.66 17.48
N SER A 387 10.09 8.91 17.64
CA SER A 387 10.93 10.11 17.45
C SER A 387 12.17 10.07 18.35
N PHE A 388 12.02 9.65 19.60
CA PHE A 388 13.12 9.50 20.54
C PHE A 388 14.13 8.45 20.07
N PHE A 389 13.66 7.27 19.66
CA PHE A 389 14.52 6.16 19.23
C PHE A 389 15.14 6.38 17.85
N SER A 390 14.43 6.99 16.90
CA SER A 390 14.95 7.35 15.58
C SER A 390 16.02 8.43 15.67
N ALA A 391 15.87 9.38 16.60
CA ALA A 391 16.87 10.42 16.84
C ALA A 391 18.12 9.92 17.58
N HIS A 392 18.02 8.78 18.30
CA HIS A 392 19.11 8.27 19.14
C HIS A 392 19.37 6.78 18.90
N PRO A 393 19.90 6.40 17.73
CA PRO A 393 20.16 4.99 17.40
C PRO A 393 21.14 4.32 18.39
N ALA A 394 22.09 5.06 18.97
CA ALA A 394 22.97 4.53 20.01
C ALA A 394 22.21 4.12 21.30
N LEU A 395 21.16 4.84 21.69
CA LEU A 395 20.32 4.51 22.85
C LEU A 395 19.41 3.31 22.58
N THR A 396 18.97 3.09 21.32
CA THR A 396 18.22 1.88 20.95
C THR A 396 19.06 0.61 21.17
N VAL A 397 20.33 0.65 20.75
CA VAL A 397 21.29 -0.45 20.92
C VAL A 397 21.58 -0.67 22.41
N LEU A 398 21.75 0.41 23.19
CA LEU A 398 21.92 0.34 24.64
C LEU A 398 20.69 -0.19 25.39
N ALA A 399 19.47 0.16 24.96
CA ALA A 399 18.22 -0.36 25.51
C ALA A 399 18.04 -1.87 25.22
N ILE A 400 18.42 -2.31 24.01
CA ILE A 400 18.41 -3.72 23.64
C ILE A 400 19.47 -4.51 24.44
N ILE A 401 20.68 -3.96 24.57
CA ILE A 401 21.77 -4.58 25.36
C ILE A 401 21.41 -4.63 26.85
N SER A 402 20.85 -3.56 27.42
CA SER A 402 20.43 -3.52 28.82
C SER A 402 19.21 -4.43 29.07
N GLY A 403 18.25 -4.50 28.15
CA GLY A 403 17.15 -5.47 28.20
C GLY A 403 17.64 -6.92 28.13
N ALA A 404 18.59 -7.22 27.24
CA ALA A 404 19.25 -8.52 27.14
C ALA A 404 20.09 -8.84 28.40
N PHE A 405 20.74 -7.84 28.99
CA PHE A 405 21.52 -7.96 30.22
C PHE A 405 20.63 -8.17 31.45
N ILE A 406 19.54 -7.41 31.61
CA ILE A 406 18.54 -7.60 32.66
C ILE A 406 17.90 -8.97 32.54
N PHE A 407 17.55 -9.41 31.32
CA PHE A 407 17.06 -10.76 31.07
C PHE A 407 18.10 -11.83 31.45
N TYR A 408 19.38 -11.63 31.12
CA TYR A 408 20.49 -12.50 31.51
C TYR A 408 20.71 -12.54 33.04
N VAL A 409 20.61 -11.40 33.72
CA VAL A 409 20.75 -11.26 35.17
C VAL A 409 19.58 -11.92 35.89
N LEU A 410 18.34 -11.67 35.48
CA LEU A 410 17.15 -12.35 36.03
C LEU A 410 17.22 -13.88 35.83
N ARG A 411 17.76 -14.31 34.69
CA ARG A 411 18.00 -15.74 34.40
C ARG A 411 19.13 -16.34 35.24
N SER A 412 20.18 -15.58 35.53
CA SER A 412 21.30 -15.99 36.38
C SER A 412 20.93 -16.01 37.86
N TYR A 413 20.11 -15.07 38.32
CA TYR A 413 19.63 -14.99 39.71
C TYR A 413 18.73 -16.19 40.06
N LYS A 414 17.94 -16.68 39.10
CA LYS A 414 17.06 -17.87 39.27
C LYS A 414 17.83 -19.19 39.40
N ASN A 415 19.13 -19.23 39.07
CA ASN A 415 19.94 -20.47 39.04
C ASN A 415 20.98 -20.59 40.17
N ARG A 416 20.99 -19.72 41.19
CA ARG A 416 21.82 -19.98 42.37
C ARG A 416 21.14 -20.98 43.31
N PRO A 417 21.79 -22.10 43.68
CA PRO A 417 21.29 -22.98 44.73
C PRO A 417 21.47 -22.28 46.07
N VAL A 418 20.39 -21.71 46.62
CA VAL A 418 20.41 -21.17 47.99
C VAL A 418 20.55 -22.35 48.95
N LYS A 419 21.71 -22.45 49.59
CA LYS A 419 22.02 -23.40 50.66
C LYS A 419 21.04 -23.19 51.82
N SER A 420 20.34 -24.26 52.15
CA SER A 420 19.67 -24.59 53.42
C SER A 420 19.77 -23.55 54.54
N TRP A 421 18.65 -22.89 54.85
CA TRP A 421 18.31 -22.48 56.21
C TRP A 421 16.99 -23.13 56.60
N LYS A 422 17.04 -23.93 57.67
CA LYS A 422 15.92 -24.70 58.23
C LYS A 422 14.93 -23.73 58.90
N GLY A 423 13.64 -23.98 58.69
CA GLY A 423 12.60 -23.48 59.60
C GLY A 423 11.68 -22.38 59.07
N LEU A 424 11.05 -22.55 57.90
CA LEU A 424 9.72 -21.96 57.68
C LEU A 424 8.97 -22.73 56.59
N ARG A 425 7.90 -23.43 56.99
CA ARG A 425 7.00 -24.17 56.11
C ARG A 425 6.11 -23.17 55.35
N TRP A 426 6.66 -22.52 54.33
CA TRP A 426 5.86 -21.81 53.34
C TRP A 426 5.68 -22.70 52.11
N SER A 427 4.42 -23.04 51.83
CA SER A 427 3.99 -23.78 50.64
C SER A 427 4.55 -23.11 49.39
N ARG A 428 5.54 -23.75 48.75
CA ARG A 428 6.02 -23.38 47.41
C ARG A 428 4.88 -23.58 46.40
N LYS A 429 3.99 -22.59 46.29
CA LYS A 429 3.08 -22.46 45.15
C LYS A 429 3.94 -22.21 43.90
N SER A 430 4.10 -23.25 43.10
CA SER A 430 4.76 -23.23 41.79
C SER A 430 3.92 -22.41 40.80
N LEU A 431 4.01 -21.09 40.90
CA LEU A 431 3.51 -20.12 39.92
C LEU A 431 4.60 -19.92 38.85
N SER A 432 4.60 -20.64 37.71
CA SER A 432 5.74 -20.50 36.79
C SER A 432 5.54 -20.76 35.28
N GLY A 433 4.35 -21.10 34.78
CA GLY A 433 4.19 -21.47 33.35
C GLY A 433 3.32 -20.52 32.52
N GLN A 434 2.04 -20.40 32.88
CA GLN A 434 1.04 -19.66 32.10
C GLN A 434 1.25 -18.14 32.06
N LYS A 435 2.04 -17.58 32.99
CA LYS A 435 2.28 -16.14 33.09
C LYS A 435 3.08 -15.54 31.92
N PHE A 436 3.72 -16.35 31.07
CA PHE A 436 4.51 -15.84 29.93
C PHE A 436 3.75 -15.87 28.60
N ILE A 437 2.79 -16.78 28.47
CA ILE A 437 2.04 -16.98 27.22
C ILE A 437 0.93 -15.94 27.10
N ILE A 438 0.24 -15.64 28.21
CA ILE A 438 -0.81 -14.61 28.24
C ILE A 438 -0.28 -13.22 27.85
N PRO A 439 0.84 -12.70 28.43
CA PRO A 439 1.36 -11.40 28.02
C PRO A 439 1.91 -11.39 26.60
N LEU A 440 2.51 -12.48 26.12
CA LEU A 440 3.00 -12.56 24.75
C LEU A 440 1.83 -12.53 23.75
N SER A 441 0.78 -13.35 23.99
CA SER A 441 -0.44 -13.34 23.18
C SER A 441 -1.16 -11.99 23.24
N SER A 442 -1.24 -11.35 24.42
CA SER A 442 -1.86 -10.03 24.53
C SER A 442 -1.03 -8.94 23.84
N VAL A 443 0.29 -8.98 23.90
CA VAL A 443 1.17 -8.05 23.18
C VAL A 443 1.00 -8.23 21.67
N LEU A 444 0.94 -9.47 21.18
CA LEU A 444 0.72 -9.75 19.77
C LEU A 444 -0.65 -9.25 19.28
N ILE A 445 -1.71 -9.43 20.09
CA ILE A 445 -3.06 -8.92 19.78
C ILE A 445 -3.08 -7.39 19.79
N VAL A 446 -2.48 -6.76 20.81
CA VAL A 446 -2.39 -5.29 20.89
C VAL A 446 -1.62 -4.74 19.70
N MET A 447 -0.49 -5.34 19.32
CA MET A 447 0.28 -4.92 18.14
C MET A 447 -0.51 -5.06 16.84
N ALA A 448 -1.32 -6.10 16.69
CA ALA A 448 -2.19 -6.27 15.51
C ALA A 448 -3.31 -5.23 15.47
N ILE A 449 -3.94 -4.94 16.62
CA ILE A 449 -4.99 -3.90 16.74
C ILE A 449 -4.39 -2.51 16.45
N THR A 450 -3.18 -2.21 16.94
CA THR A 450 -2.52 -0.93 16.63
C THR A 450 -2.13 -0.82 15.15
N GLY A 451 -1.74 -1.93 14.50
CA GLY A 451 -1.50 -1.96 13.06
C GLY A 451 -2.78 -1.68 12.27
N LEU A 452 -3.91 -2.27 12.68
CA LEU A 452 -5.24 -1.96 12.14
C LEU A 452 -5.61 -0.49 12.29
N ALA A 453 -5.45 0.07 13.49
CA ALA A 453 -5.74 1.48 13.75
C ALA A 453 -4.87 2.39 12.89
N TYR A 454 -3.59 2.06 12.73
CA TYR A 454 -2.69 2.80 11.83
C TYR A 454 -3.11 2.67 10.37
N SER A 455 -3.52 1.47 9.91
CA SER A 455 -3.99 1.22 8.52
C SER A 455 -5.14 2.10 8.09
N HIS A 456 -6.17 2.22 8.95
CA HIS A 456 -7.34 3.04 8.69
C HIS A 456 -7.01 4.54 8.69
N TRP A 457 -5.90 4.94 9.29
CA TRP A 457 -5.47 6.33 9.41
C TRP A 457 -4.39 6.73 8.41
N SER A 458 -3.64 5.77 7.86
CA SER A 458 -2.48 6.01 7.01
C SER A 458 -2.76 5.92 5.52
N ASP A 459 -3.96 5.49 5.11
CA ASP A 459 -4.29 5.39 3.69
C ASP A 459 -4.30 6.79 3.06
N THR A 460 -3.24 7.07 2.30
CA THR A 460 -3.10 8.26 1.48
C THR A 460 -4.00 8.17 0.25
N ILE A 461 -4.59 9.32 -0.08
CA ILE A 461 -5.60 9.54 -1.12
C ILE A 461 -5.06 9.23 -2.52
N TYR A 462 -5.84 8.51 -3.32
CA TYR A 462 -5.67 8.48 -4.78
C TYR A 462 -6.25 9.75 -5.38
N ILE A 463 -5.39 10.54 -6.03
CA ILE A 463 -5.83 11.68 -6.83
C ILE A 463 -6.26 11.15 -8.20
N SER A 464 -7.56 11.02 -8.45
CA SER A 464 -8.09 10.93 -9.82
C SER A 464 -8.39 12.34 -10.30
N GLY A 465 -7.48 12.92 -11.06
CA GLY A 465 -7.71 14.15 -11.81
C GLY A 465 -7.92 13.83 -13.28
N THR A 466 -8.92 14.43 -13.91
CA THR A 466 -8.95 14.59 -15.37
C THR A 466 -8.05 15.77 -15.71
N ILE A 467 -6.84 15.50 -16.23
CA ILE A 467 -6.04 16.55 -16.84
C ILE A 467 -6.74 16.94 -18.15
N LYS A 468 -7.41 18.09 -18.17
CA LYS A 468 -7.74 18.73 -19.45
C LYS A 468 -6.42 19.26 -19.99
N THR A 469 -5.86 18.54 -20.97
CA THR A 469 -4.70 19.03 -21.71
C THR A 469 -5.09 20.33 -22.39
N GLY A 470 -4.25 21.36 -22.26
CA GLY A 470 -4.48 22.61 -22.96
C GLY A 470 -4.31 22.43 -24.47
N HIS A 471 -5.14 23.13 -25.25
CA HIS A 471 -5.02 23.15 -26.71
C HIS A 471 -4.10 24.29 -27.14
N TRP A 472 -3.07 24.01 -27.94
CA TRP A 472 -2.19 25.02 -28.54
C TRP A 472 -2.77 25.49 -29.88
N ARG A 473 -2.90 26.81 -30.08
CA ARG A 473 -3.41 27.38 -31.33
C ARG A 473 -2.80 28.76 -31.58
N ALA A 474 -1.76 28.81 -32.41
CA ALA A 474 -1.31 30.09 -32.96
C ALA A 474 -1.87 30.31 -34.37
N ILE A 475 -2.39 31.52 -34.58
CA ILE A 475 -2.99 31.99 -35.84
C ILE A 475 -2.30 33.26 -36.31
N ILE A 476 -2.40 33.56 -37.59
CA ILE A 476 -2.10 34.86 -38.18
C ILE A 476 -3.26 35.79 -37.83
N ASP A 477 -3.01 36.73 -36.93
CA ASP A 477 -3.96 37.74 -36.47
C ASP A 477 -4.07 38.90 -37.47
N SER A 478 -2.94 39.28 -38.07
CA SER A 478 -2.88 40.23 -39.19
C SER A 478 -1.59 40.04 -39.98
N TYR A 479 -1.56 40.55 -41.21
CA TYR A 479 -0.40 40.47 -42.09
C TYR A 479 -0.12 41.81 -42.77
N LYS A 480 1.12 41.97 -43.25
CA LYS A 480 1.56 43.08 -44.10
C LYS A 480 2.42 42.52 -45.22
N VAL A 481 2.29 43.08 -46.41
CA VAL A 481 3.21 42.79 -47.53
C VAL A 481 3.68 44.14 -48.03
N LEU A 482 4.99 44.35 -48.01
CA LEU A 482 5.64 45.60 -48.41
C LEU A 482 6.61 45.30 -49.54
N SER A 483 6.41 45.94 -50.67
CA SER A 483 7.28 45.84 -51.83
C SER A 483 7.79 47.24 -52.23
N PRO A 484 9.03 47.38 -52.75
CA PRO A 484 9.43 48.61 -53.42
C PRO A 484 8.71 48.80 -54.78
N TYR A 485 8.06 47.75 -55.27
CA TYR A 485 7.25 47.72 -56.48
C TYR A 485 5.77 47.91 -56.11
N ASP A 486 4.95 48.36 -57.06
CA ASP A 486 3.56 48.78 -56.80
C ASP A 486 2.76 47.72 -56.03
N ASP A 487 2.28 48.07 -54.83
CA ASP A 487 1.65 47.12 -53.89
C ASP A 487 0.34 46.52 -54.45
N ASP A 488 -0.27 47.21 -55.43
CA ASP A 488 -1.49 46.81 -56.14
C ASP A 488 -1.29 45.62 -57.09
N LEU A 489 -0.03 45.27 -57.42
CA LEU A 489 0.32 44.13 -58.27
C LEU A 489 0.45 42.81 -57.48
N ILE A 490 0.35 42.85 -56.16
CA ILE A 490 0.46 41.66 -55.29
C ILE A 490 -0.90 41.37 -54.66
N THR A 491 -1.57 40.34 -55.15
CA THR A 491 -2.78 39.78 -54.56
C THR A 491 -2.47 39.03 -53.26
N LYS A 492 -3.30 39.20 -52.22
CA LYS A 492 -3.08 38.68 -50.86
C LYS A 492 -4.36 38.02 -50.36
N GLN A 493 -4.29 36.75 -49.98
CA GLN A 493 -5.45 36.00 -49.46
C GLN A 493 -5.06 35.20 -48.22
N LEU A 494 -5.78 35.40 -47.12
CA LEU A 494 -5.61 34.61 -45.89
C LEU A 494 -6.56 33.42 -45.89
N SER A 495 -6.05 32.24 -45.57
CA SER A 495 -6.85 31.01 -45.42
C SER A 495 -7.88 31.14 -44.29
N ALA A 496 -9.01 30.43 -44.40
CA ALA A 496 -10.11 30.46 -43.43
C ALA A 496 -9.73 29.96 -42.02
N ASP A 497 -8.64 29.19 -41.91
CA ASP A 497 -8.09 28.73 -40.63
C ASP A 497 -7.10 29.74 -39.99
N ASN A 498 -6.82 30.84 -40.69
CA ASN A 498 -5.84 31.87 -40.35
C ASN A 498 -4.41 31.31 -40.14
N ARG A 499 -4.00 30.24 -40.82
CA ARG A 499 -2.64 29.68 -40.68
C ARG A 499 -1.76 29.87 -41.90
N THR A 500 -2.38 30.05 -43.06
CA THR A 500 -1.68 30.20 -44.34
C THR A 500 -2.05 31.51 -45.01
N LEU A 501 -1.05 32.31 -45.34
CA LEU A 501 -1.17 33.51 -46.17
C LEU A 501 -0.69 33.18 -47.58
N GLN A 502 -1.55 33.39 -48.57
CA GLN A 502 -1.20 33.27 -49.98
C GLN A 502 -0.94 34.65 -50.57
N ILE A 503 0.18 34.78 -51.26
CA ILE A 503 0.53 35.96 -52.05
C ILE A 503 0.72 35.55 -53.51
N SER A 504 0.24 36.34 -54.45
CA SER A 504 0.41 36.09 -55.88
C SER A 504 0.80 37.39 -56.58
N SER A 505 1.78 37.28 -57.47
CA SER A 505 2.30 38.39 -58.27
C SER A 505 2.41 37.94 -59.73
N ASP A 506 1.87 38.73 -60.65
CA ASP A 506 1.82 38.39 -62.08
C ASP A 506 3.17 38.56 -62.79
N ASN A 507 4.12 39.27 -62.19
CA ASN A 507 5.40 39.59 -62.80
C ASN A 507 6.56 39.62 -61.80
N VAL A 508 7.15 38.46 -61.53
CA VAL A 508 8.36 38.27 -60.72
C VAL A 508 9.57 38.20 -61.64
N PHE A 509 10.51 39.12 -61.45
CA PHE A 509 11.74 39.24 -62.22
C PHE A 509 12.98 39.13 -61.32
N SER A 510 14.15 38.98 -61.93
CA SER A 510 15.43 38.88 -61.21
C SER A 510 15.68 40.17 -60.43
N SER A 511 16.00 40.06 -59.14
CA SER A 511 16.05 41.16 -58.15
C SER A 511 14.70 41.65 -57.63
N TRP A 512 13.58 41.00 -57.98
CA TRP A 512 12.31 41.25 -57.33
C TRP A 512 12.39 40.82 -55.85
N TYR A 513 11.91 41.66 -54.94
CA TYR A 513 11.83 41.29 -53.53
C TYR A 513 10.60 41.89 -52.86
N ALA A 514 10.08 41.15 -51.88
CA ALA A 514 8.97 41.59 -51.05
C ALA A 514 9.21 41.19 -49.59
N TRP A 515 8.75 42.05 -48.68
CA TRP A 515 8.72 41.78 -47.26
C TRP A 515 7.32 41.35 -46.84
N VAL A 516 7.21 40.16 -46.26
CA VAL A 516 5.96 39.64 -45.70
C VAL A 516 6.05 39.63 -44.18
N GLY A 517 5.21 40.42 -43.53
CA GLY A 517 5.08 40.48 -42.08
C GLY A 517 3.86 39.68 -41.64
N LEU A 518 4.03 38.80 -40.66
CA LEU A 518 2.96 38.04 -40.01
C LEU A 518 2.91 38.37 -38.53
N LYS A 519 1.76 38.85 -38.04
CA LYS A 519 1.48 39.00 -36.61
C LYS A 519 0.83 37.71 -36.12
N ILE A 520 1.58 36.90 -35.40
CA ILE A 520 1.14 35.61 -34.87
C ILE A 520 0.55 35.83 -33.47
N HIS A 521 -0.64 35.30 -33.21
CA HIS A 521 -1.32 35.37 -31.92
C HIS A 521 -1.58 33.97 -31.38
N ASN A 522 -1.16 33.71 -30.14
CA ASN A 522 -1.50 32.48 -29.43
C ASN A 522 -2.90 32.59 -28.80
N THR A 523 -3.88 31.98 -29.46
CA THR A 523 -5.28 31.85 -28.99
C THR A 523 -5.51 30.58 -28.16
N GLY A 524 -4.45 29.77 -27.97
CA GLY A 524 -4.48 28.55 -27.18
C GLY A 524 -4.41 28.80 -25.67
N THR A 525 -4.35 27.70 -24.92
CA THR A 525 -4.29 27.71 -23.44
C THR A 525 -2.90 27.33 -22.90
N VAL A 526 -1.93 27.11 -23.79
CA VAL A 526 -0.55 26.72 -23.46
C VAL A 526 0.45 27.57 -24.25
N PRO A 527 1.69 27.77 -23.74
CA PRO A 527 2.73 28.49 -24.46
C PRO A 527 3.16 27.76 -25.74
N VAL A 528 3.51 28.53 -26.77
CA VAL A 528 3.85 28.02 -28.09
C VAL A 528 5.15 28.64 -28.57
N LYS A 529 6.07 27.82 -29.09
CA LYS A 529 7.29 28.29 -29.72
C LYS A 529 7.03 28.55 -31.21
N VAL A 530 7.29 29.78 -31.65
CA VAL A 530 7.13 30.18 -33.05
C VAL A 530 8.34 29.68 -33.85
N LYS A 531 8.09 28.98 -34.96
CA LYS A 531 9.12 28.48 -35.88
C LYS A 531 9.11 29.25 -37.19
N SER A 532 10.16 29.03 -37.99
CA SER A 532 10.21 29.51 -39.37
C SER A 532 9.03 28.95 -40.16
N PRO A 533 8.25 29.79 -40.86
CA PRO A 533 7.14 29.36 -41.68
C PRO A 533 7.56 28.35 -42.75
N THR A 534 6.61 27.51 -43.19
CA THR A 534 6.78 26.65 -44.36
C THR A 534 6.25 27.36 -45.60
N TYR A 535 6.92 27.15 -46.72
CA TYR A 535 6.64 27.80 -47.99
C TYR A 535 6.15 26.75 -48.99
N GLY A 536 5.12 27.10 -49.77
CA GLY A 536 4.71 26.35 -50.95
C GLY A 536 4.68 27.29 -52.14
N PHE A 537 5.15 26.84 -53.30
CA PHE A 537 5.26 27.64 -54.51
C PHE A 537 4.39 27.03 -55.60
N ASP A 538 3.72 27.86 -56.40
CA ASP A 538 3.00 27.43 -57.60
C ASP A 538 3.46 28.32 -58.77
N PRO A 539 4.09 27.75 -59.82
CA PRO A 539 4.40 26.31 -59.99
C PRO A 539 5.51 25.78 -59.05
N ASP A 540 5.41 24.53 -58.60
CA ASP A 540 6.28 23.91 -57.56
C ASP A 540 7.80 23.96 -57.83
N ASN A 541 8.21 24.17 -59.08
CA ASN A 541 9.61 24.11 -59.50
C ASN A 541 10.40 25.42 -59.27
N VAL A 542 9.76 26.47 -58.76
CA VAL A 542 10.40 27.80 -58.63
C VAL A 542 10.97 28.09 -57.23
N GLU A 543 10.83 27.17 -56.27
CA GLU A 543 11.31 27.36 -54.88
C GLU A 543 12.82 27.71 -54.82
N ASN A 544 13.64 27.04 -55.62
CA ASN A 544 15.09 27.28 -55.66
C ASN A 544 15.50 28.64 -56.26
N SER A 545 14.55 29.34 -56.88
CA SER A 545 14.76 30.67 -57.44
C SER A 545 14.49 31.79 -56.43
N PHE A 546 14.19 31.46 -55.17
CA PHE A 546 13.99 32.41 -54.08
C PHE A 546 15.00 32.24 -52.94
N GLU A 547 15.63 33.35 -52.56
CA GLU A 547 16.34 33.48 -51.29
C GLU A 547 15.36 33.98 -50.23
N ILE A 548 15.21 33.22 -49.14
CA ILE A 548 14.24 33.50 -48.07
C ILE A 548 14.95 33.72 -46.74
N GLU A 549 14.79 34.91 -46.17
CA GLU A 549 15.31 35.26 -44.85
C GLU A 549 14.15 35.50 -43.89
N THR A 550 14.21 34.94 -42.67
CA THR A 550 13.14 35.07 -41.65
C THR A 550 13.67 35.71 -40.38
N TYR A 551 12.94 36.71 -39.88
CA TYR A 551 13.29 37.49 -38.70
C TYR A 551 12.15 37.45 -37.69
N PHE A 552 12.46 37.13 -36.44
CA PHE A 552 11.48 37.03 -35.36
C PHE A 552 11.55 38.25 -34.42
N TYR A 553 10.40 38.63 -33.86
CA TYR A 553 10.27 39.70 -32.89
C TYR A 553 9.21 39.37 -31.85
N GLY A 554 9.48 39.67 -30.58
CA GLY A 554 8.57 39.40 -29.46
C GLY A 554 9.24 38.58 -28.36
N PRO A 555 8.46 38.04 -27.41
CA PRO A 555 7.00 38.11 -27.31
C PRO A 555 6.49 39.50 -26.92
N TYR A 556 5.27 39.84 -27.34
CA TYR A 556 4.59 41.08 -26.99
C TYR A 556 3.23 40.81 -26.33
N THR A 557 2.96 41.46 -25.21
CA THR A 557 1.71 41.33 -24.44
C THR A 557 0.77 42.50 -24.75
N GLY A 558 -0.54 42.25 -24.89
CA GLY A 558 -1.57 43.31 -24.86
C GLY A 558 -1.50 44.38 -25.97
N GLY A 559 -0.95 44.05 -27.14
CA GLY A 559 -0.87 44.99 -28.28
C GLY A 559 0.30 46.00 -28.21
N ALA A 560 1.19 45.89 -27.21
CA ALA A 560 2.38 46.74 -27.04
C ALA A 560 3.53 46.38 -28.01
N ILE A 561 3.22 46.26 -29.30
CA ILE A 561 4.21 46.01 -30.34
C ILE A 561 4.91 47.34 -30.68
N PRO A 562 6.26 47.40 -30.65
CA PRO A 562 6.98 48.60 -31.06
C PRO A 562 6.53 49.09 -32.43
N LYS A 563 6.20 50.38 -32.52
CA LYS A 563 5.66 50.98 -33.75
C LYS A 563 6.58 50.75 -34.94
N GLU A 564 7.89 50.81 -34.74
CA GLU A 564 8.91 50.61 -35.78
C GLU A 564 8.94 49.18 -36.33
N VAL A 565 8.52 48.18 -35.53
CA VAL A 565 8.51 46.76 -35.90
C VAL A 565 7.26 46.40 -36.72
N TRP A 566 6.12 47.07 -36.51
CA TRP A 566 4.87 46.75 -37.21
C TRP A 566 4.17 47.96 -37.84
N ALA A 567 3.73 48.93 -37.03
CA ALA A 567 2.85 50.00 -37.49
C ALA A 567 3.52 50.94 -38.51
N HIS A 568 4.78 51.32 -38.29
CA HIS A 568 5.60 52.23 -39.10
C HIS A 568 6.70 51.50 -39.88
N ALA A 569 6.62 50.17 -39.99
CA ALA A 569 7.59 49.39 -40.77
C ALA A 569 7.57 49.82 -42.25
N LYS A 570 8.75 50.11 -42.81
CA LYS A 570 8.95 50.48 -44.21
C LYS A 570 10.01 49.55 -44.83
N VAL A 571 9.92 49.36 -46.15
CA VAL A 571 10.88 48.52 -46.91
C VAL A 571 12.34 48.90 -46.64
N LYS A 572 12.65 50.20 -46.51
CA LYS A 572 14.01 50.70 -46.28
C LYS A 572 14.53 50.54 -44.85
N THR A 573 13.67 50.21 -43.89
CA THR A 573 14.01 50.16 -42.46
C THR A 573 13.97 48.73 -41.89
N LEU A 574 13.66 47.73 -42.72
CA LEU A 574 13.69 46.31 -42.35
C LEU A 574 15.02 45.67 -42.80
N PRO A 575 15.58 44.71 -42.03
CA PRO A 575 15.10 44.23 -40.74
C PRO A 575 15.50 45.17 -39.59
N VAL A 576 14.57 45.42 -38.66
CA VAL A 576 14.91 46.03 -37.35
C VAL A 576 15.64 44.96 -36.52
N LEU A 577 16.48 45.32 -35.53
CA LEU A 577 17.23 44.36 -34.69
C LEU A 577 16.32 43.18 -34.22
N PRO A 578 16.51 41.95 -34.76
CA PRO A 578 15.63 40.80 -34.50
C PRO A 578 15.91 40.18 -33.13
N SER A 579 14.94 39.45 -32.58
CA SER A 579 15.14 38.61 -31.39
C SER A 579 15.81 37.29 -31.77
N ASP A 580 16.88 36.92 -31.08
CA ASP A 580 17.52 35.60 -31.15
C ASP A 580 17.62 35.03 -29.72
N PRO A 581 17.04 33.85 -29.41
CA PRO A 581 16.36 32.86 -30.27
C PRO A 581 14.87 33.18 -30.60
N PRO A 582 14.20 32.40 -31.48
CA PRO A 582 12.78 32.56 -31.80
C PRO A 582 11.89 32.60 -30.54
N PRO A 583 10.89 33.49 -30.49
CA PRO A 583 10.15 33.75 -29.27
C PRO A 583 9.18 32.62 -28.91
N ILE A 584 9.06 32.38 -27.60
CA ILE A 584 7.98 31.61 -27.01
C ILE A 584 6.88 32.61 -26.64
N ILE A 585 5.66 32.35 -27.10
CA ILE A 585 4.48 33.19 -26.83
C ILE A 585 3.49 32.46 -25.91
N ASP A 586 3.20 33.08 -24.76
CA ASP A 586 2.15 32.62 -23.84
C ASP A 586 0.74 32.87 -24.42
N PRO A 587 -0.32 32.27 -23.85
CA PRO A 587 -1.70 32.61 -24.21
C PRO A 587 -1.94 34.12 -24.26
N CYS A 588 -2.63 34.58 -25.31
CA CYS A 588 -2.93 35.98 -25.61
C CYS A 588 -1.73 36.88 -25.98
N GLN A 589 -0.50 36.33 -26.05
CA GLN A 589 0.66 37.06 -26.55
C GLN A 589 0.79 36.97 -28.07
N HIS A 590 1.55 37.93 -28.60
CA HIS A 590 1.82 38.07 -30.02
C HIS A 590 3.32 37.98 -30.32
N ALA A 591 3.65 37.43 -31.48
CA ALA A 591 4.97 37.53 -32.09
C ALA A 591 4.84 38.12 -33.49
N ILE A 592 5.91 38.72 -33.99
CA ILE A 592 6.00 39.16 -35.38
C ILE A 592 7.07 38.35 -36.08
N VAL A 593 6.74 37.91 -37.29
CA VAL A 593 7.66 37.25 -38.20
C VAL A 593 7.72 38.10 -39.46
N TRP A 594 8.90 38.65 -39.77
CA TRP A 594 9.17 39.28 -41.05
C TRP A 594 9.95 38.33 -41.94
N ILE A 595 9.50 38.16 -43.17
CA ILE A 595 10.05 37.25 -44.16
C ILE A 595 10.43 38.09 -45.36
N LYS A 596 11.70 38.03 -45.76
CA LYS A 596 12.18 38.64 -46.99
C LYS A 596 12.19 37.56 -48.06
N LEU A 597 11.43 37.78 -49.13
CA LEU A 597 11.43 36.95 -50.32
C LEU A 597 12.22 37.69 -51.40
N HIS A 598 13.29 37.09 -51.92
CA HIS A 598 14.12 37.69 -52.96
C HIS A 598 14.26 36.72 -54.12
N SER A 599 13.78 37.10 -55.31
CA SER A 599 13.88 36.29 -56.53
C SER A 599 15.21 36.53 -57.22
N VAL A 600 15.95 35.45 -57.50
CA VAL A 600 17.18 35.49 -58.30
C VAL A 600 16.94 35.33 -59.79
N ASP A 601 15.79 34.78 -60.19
CA ASP A 601 15.43 34.50 -61.59
C ASP A 601 14.21 35.31 -62.08
N ASN A 602 13.99 35.28 -63.41
CA ASN A 602 12.78 35.80 -64.06
C ASN A 602 11.74 34.68 -64.18
N LEU A 603 10.65 34.78 -63.42
CA LEU A 603 9.67 33.69 -63.23
C LEU A 603 8.27 34.03 -63.79
N GLY A 604 7.95 35.30 -64.00
CA GLY A 604 6.61 35.71 -64.44
C GLY A 604 5.59 35.59 -63.31
N ALA A 605 4.45 34.94 -63.55
CA ALA A 605 3.40 34.80 -62.54
C ALA A 605 3.75 33.70 -61.53
N VAL A 606 3.79 34.05 -60.24
CA VAL A 606 4.11 33.11 -59.15
C VAL A 606 3.13 33.31 -58.00
N GLN A 607 2.67 32.19 -57.43
CA GLN A 607 1.91 32.17 -56.18
C GLN A 607 2.73 31.50 -55.07
N ILE A 608 2.77 32.13 -53.90
CA ILE A 608 3.53 31.68 -52.73
C ILE A 608 2.58 31.55 -51.55
N SER A 609 2.52 30.35 -50.97
CA SER A 609 1.76 30.02 -49.77
C SER A 609 2.68 29.96 -48.56
N ILE A 610 2.48 30.84 -47.58
CA ILE A 610 3.29 30.95 -46.37
C ILE A 610 2.46 30.43 -45.19
N THR A 611 2.86 29.30 -44.60
CA THR A 611 2.13 28.65 -43.51
C THR A 611 2.89 28.77 -42.19
N VAL A 612 2.21 29.27 -41.16
CA VAL A 612 2.80 29.40 -39.81
C VAL A 612 2.99 28.01 -39.21
N THR A 613 4.24 27.68 -38.87
CA THR A 613 4.57 26.49 -38.11
C THR A 613 4.86 26.84 -36.66
N ASN A 614 4.45 25.95 -35.76
CA ASN A 614 4.66 26.12 -34.33
C ASN A 614 4.75 24.77 -33.62
N GLU A 615 5.41 24.77 -32.47
CA GLU A 615 5.48 23.59 -31.59
C GLU A 615 5.16 23.97 -30.15
N LEU A 616 4.78 22.96 -29.37
CA LEU A 616 4.69 23.10 -27.92
C LEU A 616 6.05 23.52 -27.36
N ALA A 617 6.06 24.59 -26.56
CA ALA A 617 7.22 24.92 -25.75
C ALA A 617 7.26 23.93 -24.57
N VAL A 618 8.19 22.97 -24.61
CA VAL A 618 8.42 21.99 -23.53
C VAL A 618 9.37 22.56 -22.49
#